data_AF-A0A0B6A8S5-F1
#
_entry.id   AF-A0A0B6A8S5-F1
#
_cell.length_a   1.000
_cell.length_b   1.000
_cell.length_c   1.000
_cell.angle_alpha   90.00
_cell.angle_beta   90.00
_cell.angle_gamma   90.00
#
_symmetry.space_group_name_H-M   'P 1'
#
loop_
_entity.id
_entity.type
_entity.pdbx_description
1 polymer ?
#
loop_
_entity_poly.entity_id
_entity_poly.type
_entity_poly.pdbx_seq_one_letter_code
_entity_poly.pdbx_strand_id
1 'polypeptide(L)' 'MNQFTKVEQEVFARAIDGYSISKIQSLFHTEESTIKNQRKSILKKLNTESMTDAV' A
#
# COMPACT_ATOMS: atom_id res chain seq x y z
N MET A 1 -13.81 5.23 11.33
CA MET A 1 -12.40 5.23 11.78
C MET A 1 -11.57 4.60 10.66
N ASN A 2 -11.06 5.40 9.72
CA ASN A 2 -10.14 4.87 8.71
C ASN A 2 -8.72 5.02 9.26
N GLN A 3 -8.11 3.90 9.63
CA GLN A 3 -6.71 3.82 10.06
C GLN A 3 -5.74 4.24 8.94
N PHE A 4 -6.21 4.22 7.70
CA PHE A 4 -5.48 4.58 6.49
C PHE A 4 -6.00 5.89 5.89
N THR A 5 -5.08 6.67 5.34
CA THR A 5 -5.41 7.73 4.39
C THR A 5 -6.02 7.14 3.12
N LYS A 6 -6.76 7.92 2.32
CA LYS A 6 -7.35 7.44 1.05
C LYS A 6 -6.31 6.82 0.12
N VAL A 7 -5.13 7.44 0.05
CA VAL A 7 -4.03 6.95 -0.79
C VAL A 7 -3.47 5.62 -0.26
N GLU A 8 -3.31 5.49 1.06
CA GLU A 8 -2.90 4.21 1.66
C GLU A 8 -3.93 3.10 1.40
N GLN A 9 -5.23 3.41 1.40
CA GLN A 9 -6.27 2.42 1.07
C GLN A 9 -6.17 1.95 -0.37
N GLU A 10 -5.95 2.86 -1.31
CA GLU A 10 -5.80 2.52 -2.72
C GLU A 10 -4.54 1.69 -2.96
N VAL A 11 -3.40 2.07 -2.36
CA VAL A 11 -2.16 1.31 -2.45
C VAL A 11 -2.31 -0.08 -1.81
N PHE A 12 -3.00 -0.18 -0.68
CA PHE A 12 -3.27 -1.44 -0.02
C PHE A 12 -4.15 -2.36 -0.89
N ALA A 13 -5.26 -1.85 -1.43
CA ALA A 13 -6.15 -2.62 -2.30
C ALA A 13 -5.40 -3.16 -3.54
N ARG A 14 -4.60 -2.32 -4.22
CA ARG A 14 -3.83 -2.78 -5.38
C ARG A 14 -2.73 -3.77 -5.01
N ALA A 15 -2.11 -3.61 -3.85
CA ALA A 15 -1.10 -4.57 -3.36
C ALA A 15 -1.72 -5.94 -3.06
N ILE A 16 -2.93 -5.98 -2.51
CA ILE A 16 -3.70 -7.22 -2.32
C ILE A 16 -4.09 -7.85 -3.66
N ASP A 17 -4.47 -7.04 -4.65
CA ASP A 17 -4.73 -7.49 -6.03
C ASP A 17 -3.46 -8.01 -6.76
N GLY A 18 -2.30 -8.03 -6.09
CA GLY A 18 -1.04 -8.55 -6.62
C GLY A 18 -0.31 -7.57 -7.55
N TYR A 19 -0.64 -6.28 -7.52
CA TYR A 19 0.01 -5.31 -8.39
C TYR A 19 1.45 -5.06 -7.93
N SER A 20 2.39 -5.04 -8.89
CA SER A 20 3.75 -4.60 -8.63
C SER A 20 3.81 -3.12 -8.27
N ILE A 21 4.87 -2.71 -7.58
CA ILE A 21 5.08 -1.29 -7.23
C ILE A 21 5.14 -0.42 -8.48
N SER A 22 5.77 -0.88 -9.57
CA SER A 22 5.81 -0.19 -10.85
C SER A 22 4.43 0.03 -11.47
N LYS A 23 3.52 -0.94 -11.35
CA LYS A 23 2.15 -0.83 -11.84
C LYS A 23 1.34 0.16 -11.00
N ILE A 24 1.52 0.16 -9.68
CA ILE A 24 0.91 1.13 -8.76
C ILE A 24 1.43 2.54 -9.06
N GLN A 25 2.74 2.71 -9.26
CA GLN A 25 3.37 3.97 -9.64
C GLN A 25 2.78 4.53 -10.94
N SER A 26 2.62 3.69 -11.97
CA SER A 26 2.01 4.11 -13.23
C SER A 26 0.54 4.48 -13.10
N LEU A 27 -0.21 3.86 -12.18
CA LEU A 27 -1.63 4.12 -12.00
C LEU A 27 -1.90 5.41 -11.22
N PHE A 28 -1.11 5.65 -10.17
CA PHE A 28 -1.30 6.78 -9.25
C PHE A 28 -0.36 7.96 -9.53
N HIS A 29 0.47 7.89 -10.58
CA HIS A 29 1.51 8.90 -10.89
C HIS A 29 2.33 9.29 -9.65
N THR A 30 2.61 8.32 -8.80
CA THR A 30 3.24 8.51 -7.49
C THR A 30 4.60 7.86 -7.48
N GLU A 31 5.59 8.51 -6.88
CA GLU A 31 6.94 7.94 -6.80
C GLU A 31 6.98 6.58 -6.08
N GLU A 32 7.87 5.71 -6.55
CA GLU A 32 8.14 4.41 -5.94
C GLU A 32 8.52 4.54 -4.45
N SER A 33 9.30 5.57 -4.10
CA SER A 33 9.71 5.91 -2.73
C SER A 33 8.49 6.13 -1.82
N THR A 34 7.53 6.93 -2.29
CA THR A 34 6.28 7.22 -1.60
C THR A 34 5.42 5.98 -1.43
N ILE A 35 5.30 5.13 -2.46
CA ILE A 35 4.55 3.86 -2.39
C ILE A 35 5.20 2.92 -1.36
N LYS A 36 6.54 2.79 -1.36
CA LYS A 36 7.26 1.99 -0.37
C LYS A 36 7.03 2.50 1.06
N ASN A 37 7.05 3.82 1.26
CA ASN A 37 6.79 4.43 2.56
C ASN A 37 5.35 4.21 3.02
N GLN A 38 4.38 4.33 2.11
CA GLN A 38 2.97 4.02 2.39
C GLN A 38 2.79 2.54 2.74
N ARG A 39 3.40 1.61 1.99
CA ARG A 39 3.36 0.18 2.33
C ARG A 39 3.93 -0.10 3.72
N LYS A 40 5.07 0.49 4.07
CA LYS A 40 5.64 0.38 5.42
C LYS A 40 4.72 0.95 6.50
N SER A 41 4.09 2.09 6.24
CA SER A 41 3.12 2.71 7.16
C SER A 41 1.92 1.79 7.39
N ILE A 42 1.38 1.19 6.32
CA ILE A 42 0.25 0.26 6.37
C ILE A 42 0.61 -0.99 7.17
N LEU A 43 1.76 -1.61 6.92
CA LEU A 43 2.23 -2.79 7.66
C LEU A 43 2.37 -2.50 9.17
N LYS A 44 2.96 -1.36 9.53
CA LYS A 44 3.06 -0.92 10.94
C LYS A 44 1.70 -0.72 11.58
N LYS A 45 0.75 -0.12 10.85
CA LYS A 45 -0.62 0.10 11.33
C LYS A 45 -1.34 -1.24 11.55
N LEU A 46 -1.15 -2.20 10.66
CA LEU A 46 -1.75 -3.53 10.74
C LEU A 46 -1.01 -4.49 11.67
N ASN A 47 0.16 -4.09 12.18
CA ASN A 47 1.04 -4.93 13.00
C ASN A 47 1.34 -6.29 12.33
N THR A 48 1.63 -6.26 11.02
CA THR A 48 1.93 -7.42 10.19
C THR A 48 3.15 -7.15 9.32
N GLU A 49 3.86 -8.21 8.94
CA GLU A 49 5.06 -8.13 8.08
C GLU A 49 4.72 -8.26 6.59
N SER A 50 3.52 -8.75 6.26
CA SER A 50 3.09 -9.00 4.89
C SER A 50 1.73 -8.37 4.60
N MET A 51 1.58 -7.82 3.38
CA MET A 51 0.27 -7.34 2.93
C MET A 51 -0.69 -8.46 2.56
N THR A 52 -0.19 -9.68 2.37
CA THR A 52 -1.04 -10.85 2.15
C THR A 52 -1.58 -11.39 3.47
N ASP A 53 -0.79 -11.33 4.54
CA ASP A 53 -1.21 -11.73 5.90
C ASP A 53 -2.13 -10.68 6.55
N ALA A 54 -2.32 -9.55 5.87
CA ALA A 54 -3.19 -8.45 6.26
C ALA A 54 -4.66 -8.63 5.82
N VAL A 55 -4.95 -9.70 5.07
CA VAL A 55 -6.29 -10.03 4.52
C VAL A 55 -6.96 -11.13 5.33
#